data_AF-A0A8H7Q5F4-F1
#
_entry.id   AF-A0A8H7Q5F4-F1
#
_cell.length_a   1.000
_cell.length_b   1.000
_cell.length_c   1.000
_cell.angle_alpha   90.00
_cell.angle_beta   90.00
_cell.angle_gamma   90.00
#
_symmetry.space_group_name_H-M   'P 1'
#
loop_
_entity.id
_entity.type
_entity.pdbx_description
1 polymer ?
#
loop_
_entity_poly.entity_id
_entity_poly.type
_entity_poly.pdbx_seq_one_letter_code
_entity_poly.pdbx_strand_id
1 'polypeptide(L)'
;MQNSWDKNDTYYSDDKMQVPYQDGYTTAPTNTYSPPDAMSTAGRKSLGGAYSVDGSIGQLGYAPPSFSSQTILPDESTLPVKPNFPRLCIRIWQLIASAATFAFQAGAPAFAGKGFPFEPALLYFVFGVSSVSFMWSSFLIYVYLTRRYGKGGKVKRPVLCIGDTFITICLGVGVFFEISKYPCAPGTLDGMCDMFNTGIFFGVTLFTVSTVATLWDIFGSLESIRN
;
A
#
# COMPACT_ATOMS: atom_id res chain seq x y z
N MET A 1 33.83 -33.86 13.39
CA MET A 1 32.47 -34.26 13.79
C MET A 1 31.66 -34.37 12.51
N GLN A 2 31.52 -35.61 12.02
CA GLN A 2 30.82 -35.99 10.79
C GLN A 2 29.39 -36.40 11.16
N ASN A 3 28.38 -35.74 10.58
CA ASN A 3 26.99 -36.18 10.65
C ASN A 3 26.55 -36.47 9.19
N SER A 4 26.67 -37.74 8.78
CA SER A 4 25.57 -38.70 8.54
C SER A 4 24.47 -38.13 7.64
N TRP A 5 24.70 -38.29 6.35
CA TRP A 5 23.70 -38.23 5.29
C TRP A 5 22.95 -39.55 5.28
N ASP A 6 21.89 -39.66 6.08
CA ASP A 6 20.98 -40.80 5.96
C ASP A 6 19.85 -40.48 4.99
N LYS A 7 19.85 -41.33 3.97
CA LYS A 7 18.96 -41.39 2.82
C LYS A 7 17.53 -41.65 3.28
N ASN A 8 16.60 -40.82 2.82
CA ASN A 8 15.20 -41.19 2.71
C ASN A 8 14.78 -41.04 1.25
N ASP A 9 15.09 -42.08 0.48
CA ASP A 9 14.46 -42.37 -0.80
C ASP A 9 13.00 -42.76 -0.52
N THR A 10 12.07 -41.84 -0.78
CA THR A 10 10.64 -42.16 -0.79
C THR A 10 10.03 -41.72 -2.11
N TYR A 11 9.96 -42.70 -3.02
CA TYR A 11 8.96 -42.90 -4.05
C TYR A 11 8.35 -41.68 -4.74
N TYR A 12 8.93 -41.39 -5.91
CA TYR A 12 8.29 -40.74 -7.04
C TYR A 12 7.13 -41.63 -7.53
N SER A 13 5.88 -41.24 -7.29
CA SER A 13 4.72 -41.82 -7.97
C SER A 13 4.30 -40.86 -9.08
N ASP A 14 4.68 -41.25 -10.29
CA ASP A 14 4.50 -40.54 -11.55
C ASP A 14 3.06 -40.78 -12.06
N ASP A 15 2.06 -40.17 -11.40
CA ASP A 15 0.68 -40.16 -11.90
C ASP A 15 0.45 -38.92 -12.76
N LYS A 16 0.64 -39.12 -14.06
CA LYS A 16 0.23 -38.21 -15.13
C LYS A 16 -1.30 -38.05 -15.13
N MET A 17 -1.82 -37.10 -14.38
CA MET A 17 -3.14 -36.56 -14.69
C MET A 17 -3.01 -35.50 -15.79
N GLN A 18 -3.28 -35.96 -17.00
CA GLN A 18 -3.59 -35.10 -18.14
C GLN A 18 -4.78 -34.20 -17.77
N VAL A 19 -4.55 -32.89 -17.74
CA VAL A 19 -5.64 -31.91 -17.69
C VAL A 19 -6.16 -31.75 -19.12
N PRO A 20 -7.45 -31.98 -19.38
CA PRO A 20 -8.02 -31.73 -20.70
C PRO A 20 -8.00 -30.23 -20.98
N TYR A 21 -7.33 -29.87 -22.08
CA TYR A 21 -7.38 -28.55 -22.70
C TYR A 21 -8.82 -28.27 -23.19
N GLN A 22 -9.53 -27.37 -22.51
CA GLN A 22 -10.82 -26.85 -22.95
C GLN A 22 -10.61 -25.51 -23.67
N ASP A 23 -10.73 -25.54 -24.99
CA ASP A 23 -10.97 -24.33 -25.80
C ASP A 23 -12.39 -23.83 -25.52
N GLY A 24 -12.49 -22.80 -24.67
CA GLY A 24 -13.74 -22.12 -24.35
C GLY A 24 -13.69 -20.66 -24.80
N TYR A 25 -13.67 -20.41 -26.11
CA TYR A 25 -13.92 -19.07 -26.65
C TYR A 25 -15.37 -18.69 -26.41
N THR A 26 -15.63 -18.05 -25.27
CA THR A 26 -16.92 -17.38 -25.02
C THR A 26 -16.79 -15.93 -25.46
N THR A 27 -17.39 -15.60 -26.60
CA THR A 27 -17.56 -14.23 -27.07
C THR A 27 -18.43 -13.46 -26.08
N ALA A 28 -17.86 -12.42 -25.48
CA ALA A 28 -18.61 -11.51 -24.62
C ALA A 28 -19.60 -10.68 -25.47
N PRO A 29 -20.85 -10.47 -25.02
CA PRO A 29 -21.79 -9.59 -25.69
C PRO A 29 -21.33 -8.13 -25.61
N THR A 30 -21.31 -7.48 -26.77
CA THR A 30 -21.07 -6.05 -26.97
C THR A 30 -22.18 -5.26 -26.27
N ASN A 31 -21.89 -4.73 -25.07
CA ASN A 31 -22.75 -3.72 -24.45
C ASN A 31 -22.44 -2.36 -25.08
N THR A 32 -23.34 -1.92 -25.95
CA THR A 32 -23.38 -0.56 -26.50
C THR A 32 -23.70 0.41 -25.36
N TYR A 33 -22.68 1.12 -24.87
CA TYR A 33 -22.85 2.18 -23.89
C TYR A 33 -23.33 3.45 -24.62
N SER A 34 -24.63 3.74 -24.53
CA SER A 34 -25.17 5.05 -24.90
C SER A 34 -24.80 6.08 -23.82
N PRO A 35 -24.21 7.23 -24.19
CA PRO A 35 -23.89 8.28 -23.25
C PRO A 35 -25.18 8.95 -22.72
N PRO A 36 -25.33 9.18 -21.41
CA PRO A 36 -26.36 10.09 -20.93
C PRO A 36 -25.95 11.53 -21.22
N ASP A 37 -26.92 12.25 -21.77
CA ASP A 37 -26.84 13.62 -22.26
C ASP A 37 -26.27 14.62 -21.25
N ALA A 38 -25.53 15.57 -21.82
CA ALA A 38 -25.03 16.76 -21.15
C ALA A 38 -26.18 17.57 -20.53
N MET A 39 -26.31 17.54 -19.21
CA MET A 39 -27.16 18.48 -18.49
C MET A 39 -26.37 19.75 -18.16
N SER A 40 -26.42 20.67 -19.13
CA SER A 40 -26.37 22.11 -18.87
C SER A 40 -27.49 22.47 -17.88
N THR A 41 -27.23 23.29 -16.87
CA THR A 41 -27.66 24.71 -16.78
C THR A 41 -27.60 25.21 -15.33
N ALA A 42 -27.05 26.41 -15.18
CA ALA A 42 -27.20 27.43 -14.15
C ALA A 42 -28.05 27.19 -12.87
N GLY A 43 -27.55 27.70 -11.74
CA GLY A 43 -28.37 27.97 -10.57
C GLY A 43 -27.63 28.61 -9.39
N ARG A 44 -27.48 29.94 -9.40
CA ARG A 44 -27.20 30.76 -8.21
C ARG A 44 -28.17 30.40 -7.08
N LYS A 45 -27.71 30.41 -5.83
CA LYS A 45 -28.47 30.98 -4.69
C LYS A 45 -27.51 31.39 -3.56
N SER A 46 -27.21 32.68 -3.58
CA SER A 46 -26.89 33.46 -2.38
C SER A 46 -28.16 33.52 -1.53
N LEU A 47 -28.05 33.17 -0.26
CA LEU A 47 -29.07 33.42 0.75
C LEU A 47 -28.36 33.96 1.99
N GLY A 48 -28.35 35.28 2.08
CA GLY A 48 -28.11 36.00 3.32
C GLY A 48 -29.23 35.69 4.30
N GLY A 49 -28.86 35.22 5.48
CA GLY A 49 -29.73 35.16 6.65
C GLY A 49 -29.46 36.36 7.52
N ALA A 50 -30.19 37.45 7.28
CA ALA A 50 -30.38 38.51 8.26
C ALA A 50 -31.48 38.07 9.21
N TYR A 51 -31.16 37.89 10.50
CA TYR A 51 -32.16 37.87 11.55
C TYR A 51 -32.02 39.16 12.36
N SER A 52 -33.00 40.05 12.18
CA SER A 52 -33.30 41.09 13.15
C SER A 52 -34.12 40.44 14.27
N VAL A 53 -33.60 40.44 15.48
CA VAL A 53 -34.38 40.21 16.69
C VAL A 53 -34.40 41.53 17.44
N ASP A 54 -35.51 42.23 17.27
CA ASP A 54 -35.89 43.40 18.06
C ASP A 54 -36.60 42.89 19.32
N GLY A 55 -36.11 43.30 20.48
CA GLY A 55 -36.49 42.71 21.76
C GLY A 55 -35.83 43.45 22.92
N SER A 56 -36.26 44.68 23.13
CA SER A 56 -35.88 45.51 24.26
C SER A 56 -36.56 45.05 25.55
N ILE A 57 -35.80 45.16 26.66
CA ILE A 57 -36.19 45.29 28.09
C ILE A 57 -35.66 44.16 28.98
N GLY A 58 -34.62 44.51 29.76
CA GLY A 58 -34.05 43.69 30.82
C GLY A 58 -32.65 44.15 31.22
N GLN A 59 -32.53 45.40 31.70
CA GLN A 59 -31.28 45.95 32.23
C GLN A 59 -30.84 45.16 33.47
N LEU A 60 -29.83 44.29 33.34
CA LEU A 60 -28.98 43.87 34.44
C LEU A 60 -27.53 43.97 33.98
N GLY A 61 -26.78 44.83 34.67
CA GLY A 61 -25.40 45.18 34.36
C GLY A 61 -24.47 43.99 34.47
N TYR A 62 -24.24 43.33 33.34
CA TYR A 62 -23.03 42.56 33.09
C TYR A 62 -22.24 43.35 32.06
N ALA A 63 -21.00 43.73 32.43
CA ALA A 63 -20.07 44.32 31.48
C ALA A 63 -20.00 43.39 30.26
N PRO A 64 -20.24 43.88 29.02
CA PRO A 64 -20.12 43.04 27.85
C PRO A 64 -18.69 42.49 27.83
N PRO A 65 -18.49 41.17 27.66
CA PRO A 65 -17.16 40.68 27.33
C PRO A 65 -16.75 41.46 26.08
N SER A 66 -15.64 42.19 26.17
CA SER A 66 -15.06 42.90 25.05
C SER A 66 -14.86 41.89 23.94
N PHE A 67 -15.79 41.85 22.99
CA PHE A 67 -15.69 41.07 21.78
C PHE A 67 -14.64 41.77 20.95
N SER A 68 -13.38 41.49 21.27
CA SER A 68 -12.26 41.79 20.41
C SER A 68 -12.55 41.07 19.11
N SER A 69 -13.08 41.82 18.14
CA SER A 69 -13.07 41.44 16.73
C SER A 69 -11.62 41.15 16.39
N GLN A 70 -11.22 39.88 16.56
CA GLN A 70 -10.07 39.36 15.88
C GLN A 70 -10.44 39.44 14.41
N THR A 71 -10.01 40.51 13.77
CA THR A 71 -9.83 40.55 12.33
C THR A 71 -9.07 39.27 12.00
N ILE A 72 -9.78 38.27 11.50
CA ILE A 72 -9.22 37.07 10.90
C ILE A 72 -8.50 37.59 9.65
N LEU A 73 -7.29 38.12 9.86
CA LEU A 73 -6.35 38.37 8.77
C LEU A 73 -6.21 37.00 8.09
N PRO A 74 -6.53 36.89 6.79
CA PRO A 74 -6.23 35.67 6.05
C PRO A 74 -4.73 35.44 6.22
N ASP A 75 -4.40 34.38 6.94
CA ASP A 75 -3.04 33.96 7.25
C ASP A 75 -2.23 33.86 5.95
N GLU A 76 -1.45 34.92 5.67
CA GLU A 76 -0.59 35.10 4.51
C GLU A 76 0.67 34.23 4.63
N SER A 77 0.52 32.99 5.11
CA SER A 77 1.59 32.01 5.22
C SER A 77 1.23 30.63 4.67
N THR A 78 -0.01 30.41 4.20
CA THR A 78 -0.39 29.19 3.49
C THR A 78 0.08 29.18 2.04
N LEU A 79 1.37 29.40 1.80
CA LEU A 79 1.95 28.99 0.53
C LEU A 79 1.77 27.46 0.40
N PRO A 80 1.25 26.96 -0.74
CA PRO A 80 0.97 25.54 -0.91
C PRO A 80 2.26 24.74 -0.76
N VAL A 81 2.44 24.09 0.39
CA VAL A 81 3.59 23.24 0.69
C VAL A 81 3.73 22.21 -0.42
N LYS A 82 4.79 22.35 -1.20
CA LYS A 82 5.08 21.52 -2.37
C LYS A 82 5.13 20.05 -1.94
N PRO A 83 4.50 19.12 -2.68
CA PRO A 83 4.54 17.70 -2.33
C PRO A 83 5.98 17.18 -2.33
N ASN A 84 6.33 16.41 -1.30
CA ASN A 84 7.67 15.86 -1.12
C ASN A 84 7.94 14.75 -2.15
N PHE A 85 8.59 15.11 -3.26
CA PHE A 85 8.97 14.18 -4.33
C PHE A 85 9.75 12.94 -3.84
N PRO A 86 10.70 13.04 -2.88
CA PRO A 86 11.41 11.86 -2.37
C PRO A 86 10.48 10.80 -1.78
N ARG A 87 9.39 11.24 -1.13
CA ARG A 87 8.39 10.32 -0.56
C ARG A 87 7.68 9.52 -1.65
N LEU A 88 7.39 10.14 -2.80
CA LEU A 88 6.80 9.44 -3.95
C LEU A 88 7.77 8.40 -4.51
N CYS A 89 9.05 8.73 -4.66
CA CYS A 89 10.07 7.79 -5.16
C CYS A 89 10.17 6.54 -4.28
N ILE A 90 10.16 6.70 -2.95
CA ILE A 90 10.14 5.59 -2.01
C ILE A 90 8.91 4.69 -2.23
N ARG A 91 7.72 5.28 -2.43
CA ARG A 91 6.49 4.50 -2.68
C ARG A 91 6.51 3.76 -4.01
N ILE A 92 7.02 4.40 -5.07
CA ILE A 92 7.17 3.74 -6.38
C ILE A 92 8.14 2.57 -6.26
N TRP A 93 9.24 2.74 -5.53
CA TRP A 93 10.20 1.65 -5.31
C TRP A 93 9.59 0.51 -4.49
N GLN A 94 8.82 0.80 -3.44
CA GLN A 94 8.05 -0.22 -2.69
C GLN A 94 7.07 -0.96 -3.60
N LEU A 95 6.40 -0.27 -4.51
CA LEU A 95 5.48 -0.89 -5.46
C LEU A 95 6.23 -1.86 -6.38
N ILE A 96 7.37 -1.45 -6.95
CA ILE A 96 8.19 -2.30 -7.83
C ILE A 96 8.73 -3.49 -7.03
N ALA A 97 9.27 -3.27 -5.83
CA ALA A 97 9.84 -4.34 -5.01
C ALA A 97 8.77 -5.35 -4.57
N SER A 98 7.58 -4.90 -4.16
CA SER A 98 6.48 -5.81 -3.81
C SER A 98 5.94 -6.59 -5.01
N ALA A 99 5.82 -5.97 -6.17
CA ALA A 99 5.46 -6.66 -7.41
C ALA A 99 6.51 -7.69 -7.82
N ALA A 100 7.80 -7.36 -7.70
CA ALA A 100 8.90 -8.25 -8.02
C ALA A 100 8.95 -9.45 -7.06
N THR A 101 8.89 -9.23 -5.74
CA THR A 101 8.83 -10.32 -4.73
C THR A 101 7.68 -11.27 -5.04
N PHE A 102 6.48 -10.72 -5.27
CA PHE A 102 5.30 -11.50 -5.63
C PHE A 102 5.53 -12.31 -6.92
N ALA A 103 5.96 -11.65 -8.00
CA ALA A 103 6.10 -12.28 -9.31
C ALA A 103 7.17 -13.37 -9.33
N PHE A 104 8.33 -13.14 -8.69
CA PHE A 104 9.41 -14.11 -8.64
C PHE A 104 9.07 -15.32 -7.76
N GLN A 105 8.43 -15.10 -6.61
CA GLN A 105 8.00 -16.21 -5.76
C GLN A 105 6.88 -17.04 -6.41
N ALA A 106 5.90 -16.38 -7.04
CA ALA A 106 4.82 -17.06 -7.76
C ALA A 106 5.30 -17.77 -9.03
N GLY A 107 6.29 -17.19 -9.71
CA GLY A 107 6.83 -17.68 -10.97
C GLY A 107 7.83 -18.82 -10.82
N ALA A 108 8.51 -18.93 -9.68
CA ALA A 108 9.50 -19.99 -9.43
C ALA A 108 8.97 -21.43 -9.68
N PRO A 109 7.80 -21.86 -9.15
CA PRO A 109 7.30 -23.21 -9.38
C PRO A 109 6.82 -23.42 -10.83
N ALA A 110 6.24 -22.38 -11.43
CA ALA A 110 5.81 -22.42 -12.83
C ALA A 110 7.01 -22.55 -13.79
N PHE A 111 8.13 -21.91 -13.48
CA PHE A 111 9.37 -21.98 -14.24
C PHE A 111 10.01 -23.38 -14.18
N ALA A 112 10.04 -23.99 -12.99
CA ALA A 112 10.65 -25.30 -12.79
C ALA A 112 9.74 -26.49 -13.13
N GLY A 113 8.45 -26.25 -13.37
CA GLY A 113 7.45 -27.29 -13.62
C GLY A 113 7.26 -28.26 -12.44
N LYS A 114 7.64 -27.84 -11.23
CA LYS A 114 7.63 -28.64 -10.00
C LYS A 114 7.06 -27.82 -8.84
N GLY A 115 6.44 -28.49 -7.88
CA GLY A 115 5.95 -27.86 -6.66
C GLY A 115 7.08 -27.41 -5.74
N PHE A 116 6.79 -26.45 -4.85
CA PHE A 116 7.75 -26.01 -3.86
C PHE A 116 8.08 -27.13 -2.84
N PRO A 117 9.37 -27.39 -2.56
CA PRO A 117 9.77 -28.35 -1.53
C PRO A 117 9.71 -27.76 -0.11
N PHE A 118 9.26 -26.51 0.04
CA PHE A 118 9.24 -25.75 1.29
C PHE A 118 7.87 -25.79 1.97
N GLU A 119 7.81 -25.38 3.24
CA GLU A 119 6.55 -25.35 3.98
C GLU A 119 5.60 -24.31 3.36
N PRO A 120 4.43 -24.74 2.85
CA PRO A 120 3.56 -23.87 2.04
C PRO A 120 2.99 -22.71 2.84
N ALA A 121 2.78 -22.89 4.15
CA ALA A 121 2.20 -21.86 5.01
C ALA A 121 3.02 -20.56 5.04
N LEU A 122 4.36 -20.68 5.13
CA LEU A 122 5.23 -19.51 5.16
C LEU A 122 5.29 -18.80 3.81
N LEU A 123 5.31 -19.56 2.71
CA LEU A 123 5.24 -19.00 1.36
C LEU A 123 3.93 -18.25 1.13
N TYR A 124 2.79 -18.83 1.50
CA TYR A 124 1.49 -18.15 1.39
C TYR A 124 1.39 -16.92 2.28
N PHE A 125 2.02 -16.93 3.45
CA PHE A 125 2.10 -15.76 4.31
C PHE A 125 2.86 -14.62 3.63
N VAL A 126 4.07 -14.86 3.12
CA VAL A 126 4.87 -13.83 2.45
C VAL A 126 4.21 -13.35 1.17
N PHE A 127 3.59 -14.26 0.41
CA PHE A 127 2.79 -13.95 -0.75
C PHE A 127 1.63 -12.99 -0.40
N GLY A 128 0.84 -13.31 0.62
CA GLY A 128 -0.27 -12.49 1.07
C GLY A 128 0.17 -11.11 1.55
N VAL A 129 1.24 -11.04 2.35
CA VAL A 129 1.80 -9.77 2.83
C VAL A 129 2.33 -8.92 1.67
N SER A 130 2.99 -9.55 0.68
CA SER A 130 3.48 -8.84 -0.51
C SER A 130 2.33 -8.30 -1.37
N SER A 131 1.24 -9.05 -1.54
CA SER A 131 0.03 -8.58 -2.23
C SER A 131 -0.63 -7.40 -1.51
N VAL A 132 -0.76 -7.48 -0.18
CA VAL A 132 -1.29 -6.36 0.63
C VAL A 132 -0.39 -5.14 0.52
N SER A 133 0.93 -5.32 0.55
CA SER A 133 1.91 -4.24 0.36
C SER A 133 1.79 -3.59 -1.04
N PHE A 134 1.56 -4.39 -2.08
CA PHE A 134 1.33 -3.91 -3.44
C PHE A 134 0.05 -3.06 -3.53
N MET A 135 -1.07 -3.56 -2.98
CA MET A 135 -2.35 -2.84 -2.92
C MET A 135 -2.22 -1.53 -2.13
N TRP A 136 -1.57 -1.59 -0.96
CA TRP A 136 -1.33 -0.42 -0.11
C TRP A 136 -0.49 0.65 -0.80
N SER A 137 0.62 0.25 -1.42
CA SER A 137 1.51 1.18 -2.15
C SER A 137 0.79 1.80 -3.36
N SER A 138 0.01 1.00 -4.09
CA SER A 138 -0.83 1.47 -5.21
C SER A 138 -1.86 2.50 -4.75
N PHE A 139 -2.54 2.23 -3.64
CA PHE A 139 -3.51 3.16 -3.04
C PHE A 139 -2.86 4.48 -2.66
N LEU A 140 -1.68 4.46 -2.01
CA LEU A 140 -0.97 5.69 -1.63
C LEU A 140 -0.49 6.50 -2.85
N ILE A 141 -0.04 5.83 -3.91
CA ILE A 141 0.33 6.49 -5.18
C ILE A 141 -0.92 7.11 -5.82
N TYR A 142 -2.04 6.39 -5.86
CA TYR A 142 -3.31 6.92 -6.36
C TYR A 142 -3.75 8.17 -5.59
N VAL A 143 -3.70 8.14 -4.26
CA VAL A 143 -4.02 9.31 -3.42
C VAL A 143 -3.05 10.47 -3.68
N TYR A 144 -1.76 10.19 -3.90
CA TYR A 144 -0.80 11.22 -4.27
C TYR A 144 -1.15 11.87 -5.62
N LEU A 145 -1.50 11.07 -6.62
CA LEU A 145 -1.87 11.56 -7.96
C LEU A 145 -3.17 12.37 -7.93
N THR A 146 -4.20 11.90 -7.22
CA THR A 146 -5.47 12.64 -7.06
C THR A 146 -5.29 13.96 -6.31
N ARG A 147 -4.32 14.06 -5.39
CA ARG A 147 -3.94 15.34 -4.77
C ARG A 147 -3.12 16.24 -5.70
N ARG A 148 -2.27 15.67 -6.55
CA ARG A 148 -1.43 16.44 -7.49
C ARG A 148 -2.24 17.03 -8.63
N TYR A 149 -3.20 16.26 -9.16
CA TYR A 149 -3.97 16.61 -10.35
C TYR A 149 -5.43 16.98 -10.06
N GLY A 150 -5.91 16.83 -8.82
CA GLY A 150 -7.30 17.08 -8.43
C GLY A 150 -7.45 17.74 -7.06
N LYS A 151 -8.70 17.86 -6.61
CA LYS A 151 -9.07 18.40 -5.29
C LYS A 151 -9.10 17.32 -4.19
N GLY A 152 -8.20 16.35 -4.27
CA GLY A 152 -8.16 15.21 -3.34
C GLY A 152 -7.96 15.65 -1.89
N GLY A 153 -8.68 15.00 -0.96
CA GLY A 153 -8.54 15.23 0.47
C GLY A 153 -7.18 14.77 1.02
N LYS A 154 -6.75 15.36 2.14
CA LYS A 154 -5.49 14.99 2.82
C LYS A 154 -5.74 13.78 3.73
N VAL A 155 -5.02 12.68 3.48
CA VAL A 155 -5.05 11.52 4.38
C VAL A 155 -4.45 11.90 5.74
N LYS A 156 -5.09 11.44 6.81
CA LYS A 156 -4.62 11.65 8.18
C LYS A 156 -3.28 10.91 8.38
N ARG A 157 -2.25 11.64 8.86
CA ARG A 157 -0.91 11.08 9.10
C ARG A 157 -0.89 9.80 9.95
N PRO A 158 -1.66 9.68 11.04
CA PRO A 158 -1.65 8.47 11.87
C PRO A 158 -2.05 7.21 11.11
N VAL A 159 -2.97 7.31 10.14
CA VAL A 159 -3.43 6.15 9.35
C VAL A 159 -2.30 5.63 8.46
N LEU A 160 -1.53 6.53 7.84
CA LEU A 160 -0.35 6.11 7.07
C LEU A 160 0.67 5.42 7.98
N CYS A 161 0.98 6.05 9.11
CA CYS A 161 2.00 5.54 10.03
C CYS A 161 1.66 4.13 10.54
N ILE A 162 0.41 3.89 10.95
CA ILE A 162 -0.03 2.58 11.45
C ILE A 162 0.02 1.54 10.32
N GLY A 163 -0.46 1.87 9.13
CA GLY A 163 -0.45 0.96 7.98
C GLY A 163 0.96 0.56 7.56
N ASP A 164 1.87 1.53 7.45
CA ASP A 164 3.26 1.27 7.08
C ASP A 164 4.02 0.48 8.15
N THR A 165 3.77 0.77 9.43
CA THR A 165 4.37 0.04 10.55
C THR A 165 3.91 -1.42 10.54
N PHE A 166 2.60 -1.65 10.38
CA PHE A 166 2.04 -3.00 10.34
C PHE A 166 2.63 -3.84 9.20
N ILE A 167 2.64 -3.28 7.98
CA ILE A 167 3.23 -3.96 6.81
C ILE A 167 4.72 -4.23 7.01
N THR A 168 5.46 -3.27 7.57
CA THR A 168 6.91 -3.42 7.84
C THR A 168 7.18 -4.56 8.82
N ILE A 169 6.39 -4.69 9.89
CA ILE A 169 6.53 -5.77 10.86
C ILE A 169 6.24 -7.12 10.20
N CYS A 170 5.13 -7.24 9.45
CA CYS A 170 4.77 -8.48 8.77
C CYS A 170 5.83 -8.90 7.74
N LEU A 171 6.36 -7.95 6.96
CA LEU A 171 7.45 -8.19 6.01
C LEU A 171 8.72 -8.63 6.73
N GLY A 172 9.09 -7.97 7.83
CA GLY A 172 10.28 -8.31 8.60
C GLY A 172 10.23 -9.75 9.11
N VAL A 173 9.09 -10.16 9.68
CA VAL A 173 8.88 -11.54 10.12
C VAL A 173 8.96 -12.51 8.93
N GLY A 174 8.22 -12.24 7.86
CA GLY A 174 8.16 -13.11 6.68
C GLY A 174 9.53 -13.34 6.03
N VAL A 175 10.23 -12.26 5.71
CA VAL A 175 11.54 -12.29 5.04
C VAL A 175 12.60 -12.93 5.94
N PHE A 176 12.58 -12.65 7.25
CA PHE A 176 13.53 -13.25 8.20
C PHE A 176 13.38 -14.78 8.26
N PHE A 177 12.14 -15.27 8.32
CA PHE A 177 11.87 -16.71 8.33
C PHE A 177 12.22 -17.36 6.98
N GLU A 178 11.94 -16.72 5.85
CA GLU A 178 12.34 -17.25 4.52
C GLU A 178 13.86 -17.45 4.42
N ILE A 179 14.65 -16.45 4.81
CA ILE A 179 16.12 -16.52 4.78
C ILE A 179 16.63 -17.62 5.73
N SER A 180 16.02 -17.76 6.90
CA SER A 180 16.49 -18.69 7.94
C SER A 180 16.10 -20.15 7.65
N LYS A 181 14.92 -20.38 7.07
CA LYS A 181 14.36 -21.72 6.87
C LYS A 181 14.63 -22.30 5.49
N TYR A 182 14.78 -21.46 4.48
CA TYR A 182 14.88 -21.91 3.08
C TYR A 182 16.18 -21.44 2.42
N PRO A 183 17.35 -21.88 2.92
CA PRO A 183 18.59 -21.64 2.21
C PRO A 183 18.55 -22.43 0.91
N CYS A 184 18.57 -21.74 -0.23
CA CYS A 184 18.74 -22.41 -1.51
C CYS A 184 20.01 -21.98 -2.23
N ALA A 185 20.81 -22.98 -2.63
CA ALA A 185 22.03 -22.77 -3.39
C ALA A 185 21.68 -22.36 -4.84
N PRO A 186 22.39 -21.39 -5.42
CA PRO A 186 22.15 -20.95 -6.79
C PRO A 186 22.37 -22.09 -7.79
N GLY A 187 21.58 -22.14 -8.85
CA GLY A 187 21.63 -23.16 -9.90
C GLY A 187 21.05 -24.54 -9.53
N THR A 188 20.45 -24.69 -8.34
CA THR A 188 19.74 -25.93 -7.96
C THR A 188 18.26 -25.87 -8.34
N LEU A 189 17.60 -27.04 -8.38
CA LEU A 189 16.15 -27.18 -8.66
C LEU A 189 15.75 -26.51 -9.99
N ASP A 190 16.50 -26.78 -11.07
CA ASP A 190 16.20 -26.30 -12.43
C ASP A 190 16.03 -24.77 -12.53
N GLY A 191 16.81 -24.01 -11.74
CA GLY A 191 16.78 -22.54 -11.71
C GLY A 191 15.66 -21.95 -10.85
N MET A 192 14.82 -22.78 -10.22
CA MET A 192 13.81 -22.34 -9.25
C MET A 192 14.43 -21.53 -8.12
N CYS A 193 15.61 -21.95 -7.65
CA CYS A 193 16.28 -21.29 -6.55
C CYS A 193 16.86 -19.94 -6.90
N ASP A 194 17.24 -19.73 -8.17
CA ASP A 194 17.68 -18.40 -8.62
C ASP A 194 16.51 -17.42 -8.63
N MET A 195 15.33 -17.87 -9.07
CA MET A 195 14.08 -17.08 -9.02
C MET A 195 13.66 -16.81 -7.57
N PHE A 196 13.72 -17.83 -6.71
CA PHE A 196 13.38 -17.70 -5.29
C PHE A 196 14.32 -16.72 -4.57
N ASN A 197 15.64 -16.86 -4.76
CA ASN A 197 16.65 -15.95 -4.20
C ASN A 197 16.46 -14.51 -4.71
N THR A 198 16.09 -14.34 -5.98
CA THR A 198 15.74 -13.03 -6.55
C THR A 198 14.50 -12.44 -5.88
N GLY A 199 13.47 -13.26 -5.64
CA GLY A 199 12.27 -12.86 -4.90
C GLY A 199 12.59 -12.41 -3.46
N ILE A 200 13.42 -13.18 -2.75
CA ILE A 200 13.92 -12.84 -1.41
C ILE A 200 14.69 -11.51 -1.43
N PHE A 201 15.57 -11.30 -2.42
CA PHE A 201 16.34 -10.06 -2.55
C PHE A 201 15.42 -8.83 -2.65
N PHE A 202 14.38 -8.92 -3.49
CA PHE A 202 13.36 -7.87 -3.56
C PHE A 202 12.55 -7.76 -2.27
N GLY A 203 12.31 -8.86 -1.55
CA GLY A 203 11.62 -8.87 -0.26
C GLY A 203 12.40 -8.14 0.82
N VAL A 204 13.71 -8.41 0.93
CA VAL A 204 14.64 -7.69 1.83
C VAL A 204 14.69 -6.20 1.47
N THR A 205 14.76 -5.89 0.18
CA THR A 205 14.76 -4.51 -0.31
C THR A 205 13.46 -3.79 0.07
N LEU A 206 12.32 -4.45 -0.12
CA LEU A 206 11.00 -3.95 0.26
C LEU A 206 10.91 -3.69 1.77
N PHE A 207 11.37 -4.64 2.59
CA PHE A 207 11.42 -4.49 4.05
C PHE A 207 12.30 -3.31 4.48
N THR A 208 13.49 -3.19 3.89
CA THR A 208 14.45 -2.12 4.21
C THR A 208 13.87 -0.75 3.89
N VAL A 209 13.33 -0.59 2.68
CA VAL A 209 12.74 0.69 2.24
C VAL A 209 11.48 1.02 3.04
N SER A 210 10.68 0.03 3.43
CA SER A 210 9.51 0.20 4.30
C SER A 210 9.88 0.61 5.72
N THR A 211 10.98 0.07 6.25
CA THR A 211 11.53 0.50 7.54
C THR A 211 11.97 1.96 7.50
N VAL A 212 12.72 2.36 6.47
CA VAL A 212 13.15 3.76 6.29
C VAL A 212 11.95 4.69 6.16
N ALA A 213 10.93 4.31 5.38
CA ALA A 213 9.70 5.08 5.23
C ALA A 213 8.94 5.23 6.56
N THR A 214 8.83 4.14 7.32
CA THR A 214 8.16 4.12 8.63
C THR A 214 8.88 5.02 9.63
N LEU A 215 10.21 4.91 9.74
CA LEU A 215 11.02 5.77 10.60
C LEU A 215 10.88 7.24 10.21
N TRP A 216 10.92 7.55 8.91
CA TRP A 216 10.70 8.90 8.41
C TRP A 216 9.35 9.47 8.86
N ASP A 217 8.29 8.67 8.81
CA ASP A 217 6.95 9.08 9.23
C ASP A 217 6.81 9.22 10.76
N ILE A 218 7.47 8.37 11.54
CA ILE A 218 7.52 8.47 13.00
C ILE A 218 8.23 9.77 13.41
N PHE A 219 9.45 10.01 12.92
CA PHE A 219 10.20 11.21 13.27
C PHE A 219 9.49 12.50 12.84
N GLY A 220 8.92 12.52 11.63
CA GLY A 220 8.13 13.66 11.16
C GLY A 220 6.81 13.87 11.93
N SER A 221 6.28 12.84 12.57
CA SER A 221 5.09 12.96 13.44
C SER A 221 5.46 13.45 14.84
N LEU A 222 6.57 12.99 15.40
CA LEU A 222 7.07 13.42 16.71
C LEU A 222 7.46 14.92 16.71
N GLU A 223 8.08 15.41 15.64
CA GLU A 223 8.43 16.83 15.51
C GLU A 223 7.18 17.74 15.52
N SER A 224 6.07 17.26 14.96
CA SER A 224 4.79 17.99 14.93
C SER A 224 4.06 18.02 16.27
N ILE A 225 4.42 17.14 17.22
CA ILE A 225 3.83 17.13 18.57
C ILE A 225 4.65 18.03 19.51
N ARG A 226 5.95 18.17 19.24
CA ARG A 226 6.86 18.97 20.07
C ARG A 226 6.70 20.47 19.86
N ASN A 227 6.34 20.89 18.65
CA ASN A 227 6.11 22.30 18.28
C ASN A 227 4.63 22.66 18.40
#